data_AF-A0A8H2VFJ6-F1
#
_entry.id   AF-A0A8H2VFJ6-F1
#
_cell.length_a   1.000
_cell.length_b   1.000
_cell.length_c   1.000
_cell.angle_alpha   90.00
_cell.angle_beta   90.00
_cell.angle_gamma   90.00
#
_symmetry.space_group_name_H-M   'P 1'
#
loop_
_entity.id
_entity.type
_entity.pdbx_description
1 polymer ?
#
loop_
_entity_poly.entity_id
_entity_poly.type
_entity_poly.pdbx_seq_one_letter_code
_entity_poly.pdbx_strand_id
1 'polypeptide(L)'
;MDETKIETPFLRYLLSTKAAVNLSKVRERSLNIDDITNTEKVTTYQTKYGQLEFDIERAQYDSLNLLRQEYKEKEMKLRTRRYSIDFDKEQTGLETINSARNESVKSTGTDGNDDSVQELRERLLGNRQNRVDLDENGIAKSVDKQIEDQDNMQNELVDNMSKLVRNLKEGAVAFQNALDEDEKVLGAAEIGIQVASRGLLDVTGKLTKYDKKKLGYMFYITTFLFMFIGLILTFVIIKLFPAL
;
A
#
# COMPACT_ATOMS: atom_id res chain seq x y z
N MET A 1 12.73 -33.02 2.99
CA MET A 1 11.98 -32.39 1.89
C MET A 1 10.57 -32.19 2.40
N ASP A 2 10.23 -30.97 2.78
CA ASP A 2 8.84 -30.61 3.05
C ASP A 2 8.60 -29.23 2.42
N GLU A 3 8.27 -29.27 1.13
CA GLU A 3 7.84 -28.14 0.32
C GLU A 3 6.38 -27.81 0.66
N THR A 4 6.13 -27.29 1.86
CA THR A 4 4.86 -26.59 2.12
C THR A 4 5.14 -25.10 2.10
N LYS A 5 5.12 -24.59 0.86
CA LYS A 5 4.90 -23.21 0.44
C LYS A 5 5.42 -22.15 1.41
N ILE A 6 6.42 -21.41 0.96
CA ILE A 6 6.75 -20.06 1.43
C ILE A 6 5.48 -19.21 1.32
N GLU A 7 4.59 -19.28 2.32
CA GLU A 7 3.45 -18.39 2.43
C GLU A 7 4.07 -17.02 2.68
N THR A 8 4.00 -16.16 1.67
CA THR A 8 4.43 -14.78 1.85
C THR A 8 3.73 -14.21 3.08
N PRO A 9 4.42 -13.43 3.93
CA PRO A 9 3.81 -12.86 5.13
C PRO A 9 2.53 -12.06 4.82
N PHE A 10 2.50 -11.48 3.63
CA PHE A 10 1.32 -10.86 3.04
C PHE A 10 0.15 -11.85 2.84
N LEU A 11 0.39 -13.04 2.27
CA LEU A 11 -0.65 -14.05 2.10
C LEU A 11 -1.20 -14.53 3.46
N ARG A 12 -0.34 -14.75 4.46
CA ARG A 12 -0.77 -15.06 5.83
C ARG A 12 -1.62 -13.96 6.43
N TYR A 13 -1.23 -12.70 6.23
CA TYR A 13 -2.01 -11.55 6.66
C TYR A 13 -3.39 -11.47 5.97
N LEU A 14 -3.46 -11.75 4.67
CA LEU A 14 -4.74 -11.79 3.95
C LEU A 14 -5.64 -12.91 4.43
N LEU A 15 -5.08 -14.10 4.67
CA LEU A 15 -5.82 -15.25 5.18
C LEU A 15 -6.33 -15.01 6.60
N SER A 16 -5.51 -14.47 7.50
CA SER A 16 -5.92 -14.14 8.87
C SER A 16 -6.96 -13.03 8.89
N THR A 17 -6.81 -12.01 8.04
CA THR A 17 -7.81 -10.93 7.89
C THR A 17 -9.15 -11.48 7.37
N LYS A 18 -9.12 -12.37 6.38
CA LYS A 18 -10.34 -13.03 5.87
C LYS A 18 -10.97 -13.93 6.93
N ALA A 19 -10.16 -14.64 7.71
CA ALA A 19 -10.63 -15.46 8.83
C ALA A 19 -11.30 -14.60 9.90
N ALA A 20 -10.74 -13.43 10.23
CA ALA A 20 -11.32 -12.47 11.17
C ALA A 20 -12.68 -11.94 10.70
N VAL A 21 -12.80 -11.59 9.42
CA VAL A 21 -14.08 -11.14 8.83
C VAL A 21 -15.12 -12.26 8.79
N ASN A 22 -14.70 -13.49 8.51
CA ASN A 22 -15.62 -14.63 8.55
C ASN A 22 -16.12 -14.87 9.97
N LEU A 23 -15.22 -14.75 10.95
CA LEU A 23 -15.56 -14.92 12.35
C LEU A 23 -16.48 -13.79 12.85
N SER A 24 -16.27 -12.54 12.41
CA SER A 24 -17.18 -11.43 12.76
C SER A 24 -18.60 -11.67 12.23
N LYS A 25 -18.73 -12.25 11.03
CA LYS A 25 -20.03 -12.66 10.47
C LYS A 25 -20.66 -13.84 11.23
N VAL A 26 -19.84 -14.77 11.72
CA VAL A 26 -20.34 -15.86 12.58
C VAL A 26 -20.84 -15.28 13.90
N ARG A 27 -20.09 -14.34 14.51
CA ARG A 27 -20.48 -13.62 15.72
C ARG A 27 -21.81 -12.88 15.55
N GLU A 28 -21.97 -12.16 14.44
CA GLU A 28 -23.20 -11.42 14.13
C GLU A 28 -24.41 -12.35 13.94
N ARG A 29 -24.20 -13.55 13.36
CA ARG A 29 -25.26 -14.55 13.20
C ARG A 29 -25.58 -15.32 14.48
N SER A 30 -24.61 -15.51 15.36
CA SER A 30 -24.79 -16.24 16.61
C SER A 30 -25.28 -15.34 17.75
N LEU A 31 -25.01 -14.04 17.69
CA LEU A 31 -25.38 -13.05 18.69
C LEU A 31 -26.13 -11.90 18.01
N ASN A 32 -27.46 -11.94 18.06
CA ASN A 32 -28.27 -10.76 17.75
C ASN A 32 -28.08 -9.70 18.86
N ILE A 33 -28.27 -8.41 18.53
CA ILE A 33 -28.13 -7.30 19.48
C ILE A 33 -29.04 -7.49 20.72
N ASP A 34 -30.20 -8.11 20.54
CA ASP A 34 -31.16 -8.43 21.61
C ASP A 34 -30.76 -9.64 22.47
N ASP A 35 -29.80 -10.46 22.01
CA ASP A 35 -29.31 -11.65 22.71
C ASP A 35 -28.09 -11.35 23.60
N ILE A 36 -27.54 -10.12 23.56
CA ILE A 36 -26.41 -9.69 24.40
C ILE A 36 -26.79 -9.70 25.89
N THR A 37 -28.08 -9.54 26.22
CA THR A 37 -28.59 -9.67 27.59
C THR A 37 -28.72 -11.13 28.06
N ASN A 38 -28.58 -12.10 27.16
CA ASN A 38 -28.67 -13.53 27.49
C ASN A 38 -27.27 -14.13 27.72
N THR A 39 -26.86 -14.13 28.98
CA THR A 39 -25.53 -14.60 29.46
C THR A 39 -25.22 -16.05 29.05
N GLU A 40 -26.21 -16.91 28.89
CA GLU A 40 -26.00 -18.32 28.51
C GLU A 40 -25.60 -18.47 27.03
N LYS A 41 -26.21 -17.68 26.14
CA LYS A 41 -25.84 -17.69 24.71
C LYS A 41 -24.45 -17.12 24.48
N VAL A 42 -24.10 -16.06 25.21
CA VAL A 42 -22.76 -15.45 25.17
C VAL A 42 -21.69 -16.41 25.68
N THR A 43 -21.91 -17.07 26.81
CA THR A 43 -20.95 -18.05 27.35
C THR A 43 -20.80 -19.29 26.45
N THR A 44 -21.89 -19.76 25.83
CA THR A 44 -21.85 -20.86 24.84
C THR A 44 -21.08 -20.48 23.58
N TYR A 45 -21.23 -19.24 23.10
CA TYR A 45 -20.44 -18.74 21.99
C TYR A 45 -18.96 -18.61 22.36
N GLN A 46 -18.66 -18.02 23.52
CA GLN A 46 -17.29 -17.76 23.96
C GLN A 46 -16.50 -19.04 24.24
N THR A 47 -17.16 -20.08 24.76
CA THR A 47 -16.54 -21.41 24.93
C THR A 47 -16.25 -22.11 23.61
N LYS A 48 -17.09 -21.92 22.59
CA LYS A 48 -16.90 -22.55 21.27
C LYS A 48 -15.92 -21.82 20.37
N TYR A 49 -15.97 -20.49 20.35
CA TYR A 49 -15.23 -19.67 19.39
C TYR A 49 -14.12 -18.82 20.01
N GLY A 50 -14.03 -18.73 21.35
CA GLY A 50 -13.05 -17.86 22.01
C GLY A 50 -11.59 -18.25 21.73
N GLN A 51 -11.28 -19.56 21.67
CA GLN A 51 -9.93 -20.02 21.30
C GLN A 51 -9.61 -19.69 19.84
N LEU A 52 -10.58 -19.87 18.95
CA LEU A 52 -10.42 -19.56 17.52
C LEU A 52 -10.28 -18.06 17.27
N GLU A 53 -11.01 -17.22 18.01
CA GLU A 53 -10.87 -15.75 18.01
C GLU A 53 -9.45 -15.35 18.39
N PHE A 54 -8.95 -15.89 19.49
CA PHE A 54 -7.61 -15.62 19.98
C PHE A 54 -6.53 -16.04 18.97
N ASP A 55 -6.65 -17.23 18.38
CA ASP A 55 -5.67 -17.74 17.42
C ASP A 55 -5.65 -16.91 16.12
N ILE A 56 -6.80 -16.46 15.64
CA ILE A 56 -6.91 -15.59 14.45
C ILE A 56 -6.31 -14.21 14.74
N GLU A 57 -6.64 -13.59 15.88
CA GLU A 57 -6.08 -12.30 16.27
C GLU A 57 -4.56 -12.36 16.44
N ARG A 58 -4.06 -13.43 17.07
CA ARG A 58 -2.63 -13.68 17.22
C ARG A 58 -1.95 -13.82 15.85
N ALA A 59 -2.49 -14.63 14.95
CA ALA A 59 -1.94 -14.81 13.61
C ALA A 59 -1.94 -13.50 12.80
N GLN A 60 -2.96 -12.66 12.98
CA GLN A 60 -3.03 -11.34 12.35
C GLN A 60 -1.96 -10.39 12.90
N TYR A 61 -1.77 -10.37 14.22
CA TYR A 61 -0.74 -9.55 14.86
C TYR A 61 0.68 -9.96 14.44
N ASP A 62 0.96 -11.26 14.44
CA ASP A 62 2.27 -11.82 14.09
C ASP A 62 2.61 -11.53 12.61
N SER A 63 1.65 -11.75 11.70
CA SER A 63 1.85 -11.45 10.27
C SER A 63 2.02 -9.96 9.98
N LEU A 64 1.28 -9.08 10.68
CA LEU A 64 1.39 -7.64 10.55
C LEU A 64 2.75 -7.12 11.05
N ASN A 65 3.22 -7.63 12.19
CA ASN A 65 4.53 -7.26 12.72
C ASN A 65 5.67 -7.70 11.81
N LEU A 66 5.58 -8.90 11.23
CA LEU A 66 6.57 -9.38 10.28
C LEU A 66 6.60 -8.52 9.01
N LEU A 67 5.42 -8.15 8.48
CA LEU A 67 5.32 -7.25 7.33
C LEU A 67 5.89 -5.86 7.62
N ARG A 68 5.64 -5.31 8.82
CA ARG A 68 6.24 -4.04 9.28
C ARG A 68 7.76 -4.12 9.34
N GLN A 69 8.31 -5.25 9.78
CA GLN A 69 9.76 -5.45 9.85
C GLN A 69 10.38 -5.48 8.44
N GLU A 70 9.79 -6.23 7.52
CA GLU A 70 10.24 -6.25 6.11
C GLU A 70 10.16 -4.87 5.46
N TYR A 71 9.10 -4.11 5.75
CA TYR A 71 8.95 -2.75 5.23
C TYR A 71 10.05 -1.83 5.75
N LYS A 72 10.33 -1.85 7.06
CA LYS A 72 11.42 -1.08 7.67
C LYS A 72 12.79 -1.46 7.09
N GLU A 73 13.03 -2.75 6.85
CA GLU A 73 14.28 -3.21 6.24
C GLU A 73 14.44 -2.69 4.80
N LYS A 74 13.37 -2.74 4.00
CA LYS A 74 13.37 -2.17 2.64
C LYS A 74 13.58 -0.65 2.67
N GLU A 75 12.93 0.06 3.59
CA GLU A 75 13.13 1.50 3.77
C GLU A 75 14.58 1.82 4.14
N MET A 76 15.19 1.07 5.06
CA MET A 76 16.60 1.23 5.41
C MET A 76 17.53 0.94 4.21
N LYS A 77 17.23 -0.08 3.40
CA LYS A 77 17.98 -0.39 2.16
C LYS A 77 17.84 0.71 1.11
N LEU A 78 16.67 1.33 0.99
CA LEU A 78 16.44 2.45 0.08
C LEU A 78 17.13 3.73 0.57
N ARG A 79 17.09 4.00 1.89
CA ARG A 79 17.84 5.10 2.50
C ARG A 79 19.34 4.92 2.31
N THR A 80 19.88 3.75 2.63
CA THR A 80 21.32 3.48 2.43
C THR A 80 21.72 3.59 0.96
N ARG A 81 20.94 3.08 0.00
CA ARG A 81 21.22 3.29 -1.44
C ARG A 81 21.19 4.75 -1.87
N ARG A 82 20.34 5.60 -1.27
CA ARG A 82 20.33 7.05 -1.53
C ARG A 82 21.54 7.76 -0.93
N TYR A 83 22.06 7.28 0.20
CA TYR A 83 23.21 7.88 0.88
C TYR A 83 24.56 7.24 0.53
N SER A 84 24.58 6.10 -0.17
CA SER A 84 25.79 5.39 -0.60
C SER A 84 26.10 5.59 -2.09
N ILE A 85 25.63 6.69 -2.69
CA ILE A 85 26.20 7.18 -3.94
C ILE A 85 27.56 7.80 -3.56
N ASP A 86 28.54 6.94 -3.32
CA ASP A 86 29.95 7.32 -3.32
C ASP A 86 30.25 7.83 -4.73
N PHE A 87 30.28 9.15 -4.91
CA PHE A 87 30.72 9.80 -6.16
C PHE A 87 32.22 9.60 -6.44
N ASP A 88 32.96 8.96 -5.51
CA ASP A 88 34.41 8.76 -5.58
C ASP A 88 34.82 7.31 -5.91
N LYS A 89 33.86 6.38 -6.11
CA LYS A 89 34.22 5.06 -6.64
C LYS A 89 34.27 5.10 -8.15
N GLU A 90 35.48 5.33 -8.66
CA GLU A 90 35.83 5.02 -10.03
C GLU A 90 35.27 3.65 -10.42
N GLN A 91 34.72 3.64 -11.63
CA GLN A 91 33.97 2.61 -12.31
C GLN A 91 34.75 1.28 -12.43
N THR A 92 34.91 0.53 -11.33
CA THR A 92 35.48 -0.83 -11.34
C THR A 92 34.42 -1.90 -11.67
N GLY A 93 33.42 -1.52 -12.49
CA GLY A 93 32.40 -2.42 -13.01
C GLY A 93 32.73 -3.03 -14.37
N LEU A 94 33.86 -2.65 -14.99
CA LEU A 94 34.22 -3.09 -16.34
C LEU A 94 35.42 -4.07 -16.40
N GLU A 95 36.01 -4.44 -15.26
CA GLU A 95 37.20 -5.32 -15.25
C GLU A 95 36.92 -6.81 -14.96
N THR A 96 35.76 -7.17 -14.39
CA THR A 96 35.51 -8.58 -14.03
C THR A 96 35.15 -9.47 -15.24
N ILE A 97 34.91 -8.92 -16.43
CA ILE A 97 34.60 -9.72 -17.63
C ILE A 97 35.87 -10.09 -18.43
N ASN A 98 36.97 -9.34 -18.29
CA ASN A 98 38.15 -9.51 -19.16
C ASN A 98 39.32 -10.29 -18.54
N SER A 99 39.32 -10.59 -17.24
CA SER A 99 40.45 -11.29 -16.59
C SER A 99 40.46 -12.83 -16.74
N ALA A 100 39.49 -13.44 -17.43
CA ALA A 100 39.46 -14.91 -17.59
C ALA A 100 39.91 -15.43 -18.97
N ARG A 101 40.41 -14.56 -19.89
CA ARG A 101 40.73 -15.00 -21.26
C ARG A 101 42.01 -14.39 -21.85
N ASN A 102 43.04 -14.18 -21.03
CA ASN A 102 44.36 -13.80 -21.53
C ASN A 102 45.41 -14.81 -21.06
N GLU A 103 45.34 -16.03 -21.60
CA GLU A 103 46.52 -16.86 -21.79
C GLU A 103 46.72 -17.17 -23.28
N SER A 104 47.95 -16.95 -23.72
CA SER A 104 48.51 -17.18 -25.05
C SER A 104 48.07 -16.19 -26.14
N VAL A 105 49.00 -15.37 -26.61
CA VAL A 105 49.77 -15.65 -27.83
C VAL A 105 50.87 -14.61 -27.95
N LYS A 106 52.10 -15.12 -27.85
CA LYS A 106 53.35 -14.49 -28.29
C LYS A 106 53.29 -14.29 -29.80
N SER A 107 53.71 -13.13 -30.32
CA SER A 107 54.58 -13.00 -31.51
C SER A 107 54.73 -11.53 -31.99
N THR A 108 55.94 -11.01 -31.81
CA THR A 108 56.77 -10.31 -32.82
C THR A 108 56.11 -9.36 -33.84
N GLY A 109 56.42 -8.06 -33.68
CA GLY A 109 57.25 -7.33 -34.64
C GLY A 109 56.62 -6.72 -35.89
N THR A 110 56.75 -5.39 -35.95
CA THR A 110 57.10 -4.58 -37.15
C THR A 110 55.96 -4.10 -38.06
N ASP A 111 55.75 -2.78 -38.01
CA ASP A 111 55.44 -1.82 -39.10
C ASP A 111 54.21 -2.04 -40.00
N GLY A 112 53.28 -1.06 -39.99
CA GLY A 112 52.16 -0.98 -40.94
C GLY A 112 50.84 -0.52 -40.29
N ASN A 113 50.67 0.80 -40.11
CA ASN A 113 49.57 1.36 -39.30
C ASN A 113 48.17 1.36 -39.95
N ASP A 114 47.99 0.94 -41.20
CA ASP A 114 46.66 0.92 -41.85
C ASP A 114 46.04 -0.47 -41.94
N ASP A 115 46.85 -1.53 -42.00
CA ASP A 115 46.36 -2.91 -42.05
C ASP A 115 45.84 -3.38 -40.68
N SER A 116 46.41 -2.85 -39.59
CA SER A 116 45.97 -3.19 -38.22
C SER A 116 44.56 -2.72 -37.90
N VAL A 117 44.12 -1.57 -38.44
CA VAL A 117 42.77 -1.04 -38.19
C VAL A 117 41.74 -1.79 -39.03
N GLN A 118 42.09 -2.19 -40.26
CA GLN A 118 41.26 -3.08 -41.06
C GLN A 118 41.15 -4.49 -40.45
N GLU A 119 42.25 -5.04 -39.93
CA GLU A 119 42.25 -6.35 -39.26
C GLU A 119 41.49 -6.30 -37.91
N LEU A 120 41.59 -5.20 -37.16
CA LEU A 120 40.79 -4.97 -35.95
C LEU A 120 39.30 -4.83 -36.29
N ARG A 121 38.96 -4.16 -37.40
CA ARG A 121 37.59 -4.02 -37.90
C ARG A 121 37.05 -5.38 -38.37
N GLU A 122 37.84 -6.17 -39.08
CA GLU A 122 37.51 -7.54 -39.49
C GLU A 122 37.43 -8.50 -38.29
N ARG A 123 38.21 -8.32 -37.22
CA ARG A 123 38.09 -9.15 -36.00
C ARG A 123 36.89 -8.77 -35.13
N LEU A 124 36.60 -7.48 -35.00
CA LEU A 124 35.43 -6.99 -34.28
C LEU A 124 34.12 -7.35 -35.00
N LEU A 125 34.13 -7.36 -36.34
CA LEU A 125 32.96 -7.72 -37.17
C LEU A 125 32.90 -9.22 -37.48
N GLY A 126 34.04 -9.87 -37.72
CA GLY A 126 34.15 -11.29 -38.10
C GLY A 126 33.86 -12.27 -36.98
N ASN A 127 33.95 -11.83 -35.70
CA ASN A 127 33.51 -12.66 -34.57
C ASN A 127 31.97 -12.71 -34.40
N ARG A 128 31.20 -12.04 -35.29
CA ARG A 128 29.73 -12.23 -35.43
C ARG A 128 29.35 -13.10 -36.64
N GLN A 129 30.31 -13.63 -37.39
CA GLN A 129 30.07 -14.43 -38.60
C GLN A 129 29.60 -15.87 -38.34
N ASN A 130 29.05 -16.16 -37.15
CA ASN A 130 28.26 -17.37 -36.92
C ASN A 130 26.75 -17.14 -37.08
N ARG A 131 26.32 -15.93 -37.46
CA ARG A 131 24.94 -15.65 -37.91
C ARG A 131 24.97 -14.71 -39.11
N VAL A 132 25.24 -15.27 -40.28
CA VAL A 132 24.88 -14.60 -41.53
C VAL A 132 23.36 -14.71 -41.65
N ASP A 133 22.64 -13.65 -41.28
CA ASP A 133 21.23 -13.52 -41.65
C ASP A 133 21.18 -13.30 -43.17
N LEU A 134 20.94 -14.39 -43.89
CA LEU A 134 20.72 -14.40 -45.33
C LEU A 134 19.36 -13.78 -45.64
N ASP A 135 19.32 -12.86 -46.60
CA ASP A 135 18.08 -12.43 -47.23
C ASP A 135 17.48 -13.60 -48.05
N GLU A 136 16.19 -13.54 -48.40
CA GLU A 136 15.41 -14.58 -49.09
C GLU A 136 16.02 -15.04 -50.44
N ASN A 137 16.97 -14.26 -50.98
CA ASN A 137 17.71 -14.55 -52.21
C ASN A 137 19.19 -14.97 -52.00
N GLY A 138 19.64 -15.20 -50.76
CA GLY A 138 20.94 -15.83 -50.49
C GLY A 138 22.19 -15.00 -50.79
N ILE A 139 22.07 -13.67 -50.95
CA ILE A 139 23.20 -12.76 -51.18
C ILE A 139 23.54 -12.05 -49.86
N ALA A 140 24.82 -12.10 -49.46
CA ALA A 140 25.31 -11.39 -48.29
C ALA A 140 24.99 -9.89 -48.41
N LYS A 141 24.15 -9.36 -47.50
CA LYS A 141 23.89 -7.91 -47.42
C LYS A 141 25.24 -7.20 -47.29
N SER A 142 25.56 -6.30 -48.23
CA SER A 142 26.75 -5.46 -48.16
C SER A 142 26.77 -4.72 -46.81
N VAL A 143 27.89 -4.79 -46.09
CA VAL A 143 28.08 -4.23 -44.75
C VAL A 143 27.63 -2.77 -44.65
N ASP A 144 27.79 -1.96 -45.72
CA ASP A 144 27.31 -0.57 -45.75
C ASP A 144 25.79 -0.44 -45.61
N LYS A 145 25.02 -1.38 -46.17
CA LYS A 145 23.55 -1.40 -46.04
C LYS A 145 23.10 -1.79 -44.63
N GLN A 146 23.91 -2.59 -43.93
CA GLN A 146 23.68 -2.94 -42.53
C GLN A 146 24.04 -1.79 -41.58
N ILE A 147 25.07 -1.00 -41.92
CA ILE A 147 25.43 0.22 -41.20
C ILE A 147 24.32 1.27 -41.36
N GLU A 148 23.79 1.46 -42.56
CA GLU A 148 22.67 2.37 -42.83
C GLU A 148 21.39 1.95 -42.07
N ASP A 149 21.06 0.65 -42.09
CA ASP A 149 19.94 0.10 -41.31
C ASP A 149 20.12 0.35 -39.80
N GLN A 150 21.35 0.21 -39.26
CA GLN A 150 21.65 0.50 -37.86
C GLN A 150 21.59 1.99 -37.50
N ASP A 151 22.03 2.87 -38.39
CA ASP A 151 22.02 4.32 -38.14
C ASP A 151 20.59 4.87 -38.16
N ASN A 152 19.74 4.35 -39.06
CA ASN A 152 18.30 4.63 -39.03
C ASN A 152 17.63 4.14 -37.74
N MET A 153 17.94 2.91 -37.29
CA MET A 153 17.40 2.41 -36.02
C MET A 153 17.89 3.23 -34.81
N GLN A 154 19.13 3.71 -34.83
CA GLN A 154 19.66 4.57 -33.76
C GLN A 154 18.99 5.93 -33.74
N ASN A 155 18.79 6.55 -34.91
CA ASN A 155 18.07 7.82 -35.02
C ASN A 155 16.61 7.69 -34.59
N GLU A 156 15.94 6.59 -34.94
CA GLU A 156 14.59 6.30 -34.50
C GLU A 156 14.52 6.06 -32.97
N LEU A 157 15.52 5.36 -32.40
CA LEU A 157 15.61 5.17 -30.96
C LEU A 157 15.81 6.50 -30.22
N VAL A 158 16.68 7.38 -30.72
CA VAL A 158 16.91 8.70 -30.12
C VAL A 158 15.64 9.55 -30.16
N ASP A 159 14.90 9.54 -31.27
CA ASP A 159 13.62 10.24 -31.38
C ASP A 159 12.57 9.66 -30.41
N ASN A 160 12.49 8.33 -30.31
CA ASN A 160 11.60 7.66 -29.36
C ASN A 160 11.97 7.92 -27.90
N MET A 161 13.26 7.98 -27.57
CA MET A 161 13.73 8.35 -26.23
C MET A 161 13.41 9.81 -25.91
N SER A 162 13.59 10.72 -26.88
CA SER A 162 13.20 12.13 -26.74
C SER A 162 11.69 12.29 -26.50
N LYS A 163 10.87 11.56 -27.26
CA LYS A 163 9.41 11.50 -27.05
C LYS A 163 9.05 10.90 -25.70
N LEU A 164 9.71 9.83 -25.26
CA LEU A 164 9.48 9.21 -23.96
C LEU A 164 9.82 10.17 -22.81
N VAL A 165 10.95 10.86 -22.89
CA VAL A 165 11.36 11.84 -21.87
C VAL A 165 10.40 13.03 -21.85
N ARG A 166 9.91 13.46 -23.02
CA ARG A 166 8.90 14.51 -23.12
C ARG A 166 7.57 14.08 -22.49
N ASN A 167 7.11 12.87 -22.79
CA ASN A 167 5.91 12.29 -22.18
C ASN A 167 6.08 12.08 -20.67
N LEU A 168 7.27 11.69 -20.22
CA LEU A 168 7.58 11.56 -18.79
C LEU A 168 7.58 12.92 -18.09
N LYS A 169 8.13 13.96 -18.74
CA LYS A 169 8.08 15.33 -18.24
C LYS A 169 6.66 15.85 -18.14
N GLU A 170 5.85 15.63 -19.19
CA GLU A 170 4.43 16.02 -19.20
C GLU A 170 3.64 15.24 -18.14
N GLY A 171 3.91 13.94 -17.97
CA GLY A 171 3.33 13.11 -16.91
C GLY A 171 3.75 13.55 -15.51
N ALA A 172 5.00 13.95 -15.31
CA ALA A 172 5.49 14.48 -14.04
C ALA A 172 4.87 15.83 -13.69
N VAL A 173 4.67 16.72 -14.68
CA VAL A 173 3.97 18.00 -14.48
C VAL A 173 2.49 17.77 -14.16
N ALA A 174 1.82 16.84 -14.86
CA ALA A 174 0.45 16.47 -14.56
C ALA A 174 0.32 15.85 -13.15
N PHE A 175 1.29 15.02 -12.75
CA PHE A 175 1.35 14.42 -11.42
C PHE A 175 1.59 15.47 -10.33
N GLN A 176 2.47 16.45 -10.57
CA GLN A 176 2.68 17.55 -9.63
C GLN A 176 1.41 18.40 -9.48
N ASN A 177 0.72 18.71 -10.57
CA ASN A 177 -0.54 19.46 -10.51
C ASN A 177 -1.63 18.70 -9.75
N ALA A 178 -1.72 17.38 -9.96
CA ALA A 178 -2.64 16.52 -9.20
C ALA A 178 -2.28 16.47 -7.70
N LEU A 179 -0.99 16.46 -7.36
CA LEU A 179 -0.51 16.54 -5.98
C LEU A 179 -0.85 17.88 -5.32
N ASP A 180 -0.64 19.00 -6.02
CA ASP A 180 -1.00 20.34 -5.52
C ASP A 180 -2.52 20.48 -5.34
N GLU A 181 -3.32 19.82 -6.18
CA GLU A 181 -4.77 19.73 -6.03
C GLU A 181 -5.15 18.87 -4.81
N ASP A 182 -4.55 17.69 -4.68
CA ASP A 182 -4.75 16.80 -3.54
C ASP A 182 -4.34 17.44 -2.21
N GLU A 183 -3.26 18.23 -2.17
CA GLU A 183 -2.85 18.99 -0.99
C GLU A 183 -3.92 20.01 -0.56
N LYS A 184 -4.52 20.72 -1.52
CA LYS A 184 -5.63 21.65 -1.25
C LYS A 184 -6.89 20.92 -0.77
N VAL A 185 -7.21 19.78 -1.37
CA VAL A 185 -8.35 18.95 -0.96
C VAL A 185 -8.11 18.39 0.45
N LEU A 186 -6.89 17.95 0.76
CA LEU A 186 -6.52 17.45 2.07
C LEU A 186 -6.59 18.56 3.13
N GLY A 187 -6.15 19.79 2.81
CA GLY A 187 -6.31 20.95 3.69
C GLY A 187 -7.79 21.31 3.92
N ALA A 188 -8.63 21.23 2.89
CA ALA A 188 -10.07 21.41 3.02
C ALA A 188 -10.72 20.30 3.88
N ALA A 189 -10.26 19.05 3.72
CA ALA A 189 -10.70 17.92 4.53
C ALA A 189 -10.24 18.05 5.99
N GLU A 190 -9.03 18.55 6.25
CA GLU A 190 -8.51 18.82 7.58
C GLU A 190 -9.37 19.88 8.29
N ILE A 191 -9.69 20.98 7.61
CA ILE A 191 -10.60 22.02 8.14
C ILE A 191 -11.99 21.42 8.41
N GLY A 192 -12.51 20.60 7.49
CA GLY A 192 -13.79 19.91 7.65
C GLY A 192 -13.82 18.97 8.86
N ILE A 193 -12.77 18.18 9.06
CA ILE A 193 -12.60 17.29 10.22
C ILE A 193 -12.47 18.10 11.51
N GLN A 194 -11.73 19.21 11.49
CA GLN A 194 -11.58 20.06 12.66
C GLN A 194 -12.92 20.70 13.07
N VAL A 195 -13.71 21.16 12.10
CA VAL A 195 -15.06 21.71 12.35
C VAL A 195 -16.01 20.63 12.84
N ALA A 196 -16.00 19.43 12.24
CA ALA A 196 -16.80 18.29 12.69
C ALA A 196 -16.42 17.85 14.12
N SER A 197 -15.11 17.81 14.43
CA SER A 197 -14.59 17.50 15.76
C SER A 197 -15.04 18.52 16.80
N ARG A 198 -14.95 19.83 16.49
CA ARG A 198 -15.49 20.89 17.36
C ARG A 198 -17.00 20.77 17.56
N GLY A 199 -17.74 20.43 16.51
CA GLY A 199 -19.19 20.17 16.58
C GLY A 199 -19.52 18.98 17.48
N LEU A 200 -18.79 17.87 17.33
CA LEU A 200 -18.93 16.68 18.19
C LEU A 200 -18.62 16.99 19.66
N LEU A 201 -17.58 17.78 19.92
CA LEU A 201 -17.23 18.20 21.28
C LEU A 201 -18.29 19.13 21.89
N ASP A 202 -18.86 20.06 21.12
CA ASP A 202 -19.95 20.94 21.61
C ASP A 202 -21.24 20.14 21.87
N VAL A 203 -21.60 19.20 20.99
CA VAL A 203 -22.75 18.29 21.19
C VAL A 203 -22.52 17.40 22.41
N THR A 204 -21.32 16.84 22.58
CA THR A 204 -20.94 16.04 23.75
C THR A 204 -20.95 16.88 25.03
N GLY A 205 -20.47 18.12 24.96
CA GLY A 205 -20.51 19.08 26.07
C GLY A 205 -21.93 19.46 26.48
N LYS A 206 -22.84 19.60 25.51
CA LYS A 206 -24.26 19.83 25.77
C LYS A 206 -24.92 18.58 26.38
N LEU A 207 -24.70 17.39 25.83
CA LEU A 207 -25.25 16.13 26.38
C LEU A 207 -24.82 15.89 27.84
N THR A 208 -23.53 16.03 28.13
CA THR A 208 -22.99 15.84 29.49
C THR A 208 -23.51 16.90 30.49
N LYS A 209 -23.80 18.11 30.02
CA LYS A 209 -24.41 19.18 30.83
C LYS A 209 -25.91 18.97 31.07
N TYR A 210 -26.62 18.31 30.14
CA TYR A 210 -28.02 17.92 30.31
C TYR A 210 -28.19 16.79 31.33
N ASP A 211 -27.27 15.82 31.33
CA ASP A 211 -27.38 14.62 32.16
C ASP A 211 -27.09 14.89 33.66
N LYS A 212 -26.08 15.72 33.97
CA LYS A 212 -25.56 15.80 35.35
C LYS A 212 -26.34 16.65 36.37
N LYS A 213 -27.23 17.57 35.97
CA LYS A 213 -27.85 18.50 36.94
C LYS A 213 -29.33 18.80 36.76
N LYS A 214 -29.93 18.56 35.58
CA LYS A 214 -31.32 18.96 35.33
C LYS A 214 -32.34 17.83 35.37
N LEU A 215 -31.94 16.59 35.09
CA LEU A 215 -32.89 15.49 35.04
C LEU A 215 -33.48 15.19 36.42
N GLY A 216 -32.66 15.12 37.46
CA GLY A 216 -33.14 14.91 38.84
C GLY A 216 -34.08 16.02 39.32
N TYR A 217 -33.67 17.29 39.20
CA TYR A 217 -34.48 18.41 39.71
C TYR A 217 -35.81 18.59 38.96
N MET A 218 -35.82 18.47 37.63
CA MET A 218 -37.06 18.54 36.84
C MET A 218 -37.95 17.30 37.06
N PHE A 219 -37.36 16.14 37.33
CA PHE A 219 -38.12 14.94 37.69
C PHE A 219 -38.79 15.08 39.06
N TYR A 220 -38.07 15.62 40.06
CA TYR A 220 -38.65 15.90 41.38
C TYR A 220 -39.78 16.92 41.32
N ILE A 221 -39.62 18.02 40.56
CA ILE A 221 -40.68 19.04 40.44
C ILE A 221 -41.93 18.47 39.75
N THR A 222 -41.75 17.64 38.72
CA THR A 222 -42.86 17.02 37.97
C THR A 222 -43.59 15.99 38.84
N THR A 223 -42.85 15.17 39.59
CA THR A 223 -43.42 14.19 40.52
C THR A 223 -44.22 14.86 41.64
N PHE A 224 -43.68 15.96 42.19
CA PHE A 224 -44.38 16.75 43.19
C PHE A 224 -45.67 17.36 42.65
N LEU A 225 -45.64 17.94 41.44
CA LEU A 225 -46.83 18.47 40.77
C LEU A 225 -47.90 17.39 40.55
N PHE A 226 -47.49 16.20 40.09
CA PHE A 226 -48.40 15.09 39.84
C PHE A 226 -49.06 14.58 41.14
N MET A 227 -48.33 14.57 42.25
CA MET A 227 -48.88 14.24 43.57
C MET A 227 -49.97 15.23 44.00
N PHE A 228 -49.77 16.54 43.78
CA PHE A 228 -50.79 17.57 44.09
C PHE A 228 -52.03 17.43 43.21
N ILE A 229 -51.83 17.17 41.91
CA ILE A 229 -52.95 16.95 40.98
C ILE A 229 -53.75 15.72 41.38
N GLY A 230 -53.08 14.62 41.76
CA GLY A 230 -53.73 13.42 42.27
C GLY A 230 -54.57 13.69 43.53
N LEU A 231 -54.05 14.49 44.46
CA LEU A 231 -54.78 14.87 45.68
C LEU A 231 -55.99 15.75 45.40
N ILE A 232 -55.89 16.68 44.46
CA ILE A 232 -57.05 17.49 44.01
C ILE A 232 -58.09 16.57 43.36
N LEU A 233 -57.66 15.62 42.52
CA LEU A 233 -58.55 14.68 41.85
C LEU A 233 -59.28 13.78 42.85
N THR A 234 -58.60 13.24 43.86
CA THR A 234 -59.23 12.44 44.92
C THR A 234 -60.18 13.29 45.78
N PHE A 235 -59.80 14.52 46.12
CA PHE A 235 -60.68 15.43 46.84
C PHE A 235 -61.95 15.76 46.04
N VAL A 236 -61.80 16.03 44.73
CA VAL A 236 -62.93 16.25 43.83
C VAL A 236 -63.82 15.02 43.76
N ILE A 237 -63.26 13.81 43.63
CA ILE A 237 -64.05 12.56 43.62
C ILE A 237 -64.86 12.40 44.92
N ILE A 238 -64.25 12.63 46.09
CA ILE A 238 -64.96 12.56 47.39
C ILE A 238 -66.06 13.62 47.49
N LYS A 239 -65.82 14.83 46.99
CA LYS A 239 -66.81 15.93 46.98
C LYS A 239 -67.93 15.73 45.95
N LEU A 240 -67.66 15.01 44.87
CA LEU A 240 -68.62 14.73 43.79
C LEU A 240 -69.52 13.53 44.12
N PHE A 241 -69.03 12.58 44.93
CA PHE A 241 -69.80 11.48 45.51
C PHE A 241 -69.85 11.53 47.04
N PRO A 242 -70.48 12.54 47.67
CA PRO A 242 -70.63 12.59 49.11
C PRO A 242 -71.73 11.67 49.65
N ALA A 243 -72.45 10.96 48.77
CA ALA A 243 -73.59 10.13 49.12
C ALA A 243 -73.68 8.89 48.21
N LEU A 244 -72.88 7.87 48.52
CA LEU A 244 -73.26 6.46 48.37
C LEU A 244 -72.96 5.76 49.70
#